data_AF-L0P6X8-F1
#
_entry.id   AF-L0P6X8-F1
#
_cell.length_a   1.000
_cell.length_b   1.000
_cell.length_c   1.000
_cell.angle_alpha   90.00
_cell.angle_beta   90.00
_cell.angle_gamma   90.00
#
_symmetry.space_group_name_H-M   'P 1'
#
loop_
_entity.id
_entity.type
_entity.pdbx_description
1 polymer ?
#
loop_
_entity_poly.entity_id
_entity_poly.type
_entity_poly.pdbx_seq_one_letter_code
_entity_poly.pdbx_strand_id
1 'polypeptide(L)'
;LSIDVSLDVILRGEIVERVKAGDKCLFTGSLIVIPDISQLGLPGIRPEAMRNTRGSGRVRDGFAIEGVTGLKALGVRDLTYRLAFLACMAQSIDQRDGTYLDVRGDNGQEKEQNAFLNSLSQTEIDELKKMVHTDRIYSRLVNSIAPAIYGHEIIKKGILLQLMGGVHKVTPEGINLRGDINICIVGDPSTSKSQFLRYVCGFFPRTVYTSGKASSAAGLTAAVVKDEETGEFTIEAGALMLADDGICAIDEFDKMDISDQVAIHEAMEQQTISIAKAGIHVTLNARTSILAAANPVGGRYNRKATLRANIQMSPPIMSRFDLFFVILDECNEAIDFNLARHIVETHRLRDKAIKPEFSTEQLQRYIRYARTFKPKLTPEAQIELVKRYKELRIDDAQGMGKNSYRITVRQLESLIRLSEAIARANCLEDITPEFVTEAYNLLRQSIIYIERDDVGLDDDTKYPSGTSTNDITMPDLNLPPKKEKTKITYDKYVSILNMVIKRLKEEELKDTEGVEEEDLIQWYLEQKENEILTEDALVAENSLVKKVLKKLVKDHYIMELYDETIENEQEKTAKKVYVIHPNAEIDFLDSLSTSTT
;
A
#
# COMPACT_ATOMS: atom_id res chain seq x y z
N LEU A 1 7.96 -15.36 22.02
CA LEU A 1 9.21 -14.84 21.42
C LEU A 1 10.08 -16.04 21.08
N SER A 2 9.86 -16.63 19.90
CA SER A 2 10.84 -17.54 19.29
C SER A 2 11.89 -16.63 18.66
N ILE A 3 13.02 -16.44 19.33
CA ILE A 3 14.18 -15.76 18.74
C ILE A 3 14.73 -16.70 17.67
N ASP A 4 15.05 -16.17 16.49
CA ASP A 4 15.69 -16.94 15.45
C ASP A 4 17.03 -17.46 15.96
N VAL A 5 17.18 -18.79 16.00
CA VAL A 5 18.42 -19.43 16.47
C VAL A 5 19.41 -19.37 15.33
N SER A 6 20.48 -18.58 15.50
CA SER A 6 21.61 -18.56 14.56
C SER A 6 22.51 -19.77 14.77
N LEU A 7 23.08 -20.28 13.68
CA LEU A 7 24.01 -21.39 13.66
C LEU A 7 25.15 -21.06 12.69
N ASP A 8 26.39 -21.31 13.11
CA ASP A 8 27.54 -21.13 12.24
C ASP A 8 27.62 -22.23 11.20
N VAL A 9 27.66 -21.83 9.93
CA VAL A 9 27.83 -22.73 8.79
C VAL A 9 29.20 -22.53 8.17
N ILE A 10 30.00 -23.58 8.11
CA ILE A 10 31.33 -23.57 7.49
C ILE A 10 31.22 -24.11 6.07
N LEU A 11 31.70 -23.31 5.11
CA LEU A 11 31.80 -23.64 3.68
C LEU A 11 33.26 -23.89 3.31
N ARG A 12 33.54 -24.89 2.46
CA ARG A 12 34.91 -25.24 2.02
C ARG A 12 34.97 -25.57 0.53
N GLY A 13 36.04 -25.17 -0.14
CA GLY A 13 36.27 -25.46 -1.56
C GLY A 13 35.46 -24.55 -2.48
N GLU A 14 34.95 -25.09 -3.58
CA GLU A 14 34.28 -24.33 -4.65
C GLU A 14 32.91 -23.72 -4.26
N ILE A 15 32.41 -24.01 -3.05
CA ILE A 15 31.11 -23.51 -2.57
C ILE A 15 31.20 -22.16 -1.84
N VAL A 16 32.40 -21.67 -1.53
CA VAL A 16 32.61 -20.47 -0.67
C VAL A 16 32.02 -19.21 -1.30
N GLU A 17 32.13 -19.03 -2.62
CA GLU A 17 31.61 -17.84 -3.31
C GLU A 17 30.14 -17.94 -3.74
N ARG A 18 29.48 -19.09 -3.51
CA ARG A 18 28.11 -19.32 -4.00
C ARG A 18 27.03 -18.67 -3.15
N VAL A 19 27.37 -18.26 -1.93
CA VAL A 19 26.42 -17.69 -0.97
C VAL A 19 26.65 -16.20 -0.87
N LYS A 20 25.58 -15.43 -1.04
CA LYS A 20 25.59 -13.97 -0.85
C LYS A 20 24.80 -13.60 0.39
N ALA A 21 25.16 -12.48 1.00
CA ALA A 21 24.40 -11.92 2.11
C ALA A 21 22.99 -11.53 1.63
N GLY A 22 21.95 -12.04 2.30
CA GLY A 22 20.56 -11.84 1.90
C GLY A 22 19.89 -13.09 1.29
N ASP A 23 20.67 -14.01 0.72
CA ASP A 23 20.13 -15.16 0.00
C ASP A 23 19.65 -16.27 0.93
N LYS A 24 18.46 -16.80 0.66
CA LYS A 24 18.01 -18.05 1.29
C LYS A 24 18.73 -19.22 0.65
N CYS A 25 19.64 -19.84 1.38
CA CYS A 25 20.41 -20.99 0.90
C CYS A 25 19.97 -22.29 1.59
N LEU A 26 19.87 -23.35 0.81
CA LEU A 26 19.73 -24.72 1.30
C LEU A 26 21.12 -25.33 1.40
N PHE A 27 21.54 -25.61 2.62
CA PHE A 27 22.81 -26.25 2.92
C PHE A 27 22.61 -27.74 3.17
N THR A 28 23.44 -28.56 2.54
CA THR A 28 23.52 -30.00 2.84
C THR A 28 24.92 -30.31 3.35
N GLY A 29 24.98 -31.10 4.42
CA GLY A 29 26.22 -31.27 5.17
C GLY A 29 26.02 -32.05 6.46
N SER A 30 27.03 -31.97 7.32
CA SER A 30 27.08 -32.67 8.59
C SER A 30 27.20 -31.69 9.74
N LEU A 31 26.43 -31.91 10.80
CA LEU A 31 26.59 -31.17 12.06
C LEU A 31 27.87 -31.66 12.74
N ILE A 32 28.79 -30.73 12.98
CA ILE A 32 30.09 -30.98 13.60
C ILE A 32 30.19 -30.27 14.95
N VAL A 33 31.13 -30.73 15.76
CA VAL A 33 31.44 -30.12 17.05
C VAL A 33 32.84 -29.55 16.97
N ILE A 34 32.97 -28.25 17.18
CA ILE A 34 34.25 -27.53 17.16
C ILE A 34 34.69 -27.30 18.60
N PRO A 35 35.93 -27.66 18.98
CA PRO A 35 36.46 -27.29 20.27
C PRO A 35 36.65 -25.77 20.32
N ASP A 36 35.90 -25.10 21.17
CA ASP A 36 36.02 -23.66 21.42
C ASP A 36 36.89 -23.47 22.67
N ILE A 37 38.01 -22.77 22.55
CA ILE A 37 38.95 -22.53 23.67
C ILE A 37 38.61 -21.20 24.36
N SER A 38 37.70 -20.40 23.79
CA SER A 38 37.38 -19.03 24.21
C SER A 38 36.31 -18.97 25.30
N GLN A 39 35.52 -20.03 25.51
CA GLN A 39 34.48 -20.11 26.56
C GLN A 39 35.04 -20.40 27.97
N LEU A 40 36.11 -19.69 28.33
CA LEU A 40 36.64 -19.64 29.69
C LEU A 40 35.67 -18.85 30.60
N GLY A 41 34.66 -19.50 31.18
CA GLY A 41 33.85 -18.81 32.20
C GLY A 41 32.50 -19.39 32.60
N LEU A 42 31.92 -20.34 31.87
CA LEU A 42 30.60 -20.89 32.25
C LEU A 42 30.73 -21.92 33.40
N PRO A 43 29.84 -21.87 34.42
CA PRO A 43 29.83 -22.82 35.52
C PRO A 43 29.15 -24.12 35.09
N GLY A 44 29.92 -25.19 35.01
CA GLY A 44 29.47 -26.54 34.70
C GLY A 44 30.56 -27.55 35.08
N ILE A 45 30.19 -28.82 35.27
CA ILE A 45 31.16 -29.90 35.52
C ILE A 45 31.98 -30.10 34.24
N ARG A 46 33.24 -29.69 34.26
CA ARG A 46 34.14 -29.71 33.09
C ARG A 46 34.81 -31.09 32.99
N PRO A 47 34.54 -31.88 31.94
CA PRO A 47 35.26 -33.13 31.74
C PRO A 47 36.69 -32.84 31.26
N GLU A 48 37.67 -33.22 32.07
CA GLU A 48 39.09 -33.08 31.78
C GLU A 48 39.65 -34.32 31.06
N ALA A 49 40.39 -34.11 29.96
CA ALA A 49 41.08 -35.20 29.28
C ALA A 49 42.37 -35.59 30.03
N MET A 50 42.26 -36.47 31.04
CA MET A 50 43.42 -37.00 31.76
C MET A 50 44.08 -38.16 30.99
N ARG A 51 45.35 -38.00 30.61
CA ARG A 51 46.16 -39.12 30.08
C ARG A 51 46.57 -40.05 31.23
N ASN A 52 45.87 -41.16 31.40
CA ASN A 52 46.22 -42.21 32.37
C ASN A 52 47.59 -42.82 32.01
N THR A 53 48.65 -42.30 32.63
CA THR A 53 50.00 -42.85 32.49
C THR A 53 50.13 -44.03 33.45
N ARG A 54 49.66 -45.22 33.04
CA ARG A 54 49.95 -46.47 33.75
C ARG A 54 51.42 -46.82 33.54
N GLY A 55 52.28 -46.37 34.45
CA GLY A 55 53.68 -46.76 34.46
C GLY A 55 54.56 -45.88 35.35
N SER A 56 54.46 -46.05 36.67
CA SER A 56 55.61 -46.16 37.58
C SER A 56 55.11 -46.06 39.03
N GLY A 57 54.93 -47.22 39.66
CA GLY A 57 54.78 -47.29 41.10
C GLY A 57 56.14 -47.27 41.77
N ARG A 58 56.38 -46.27 42.63
CA ARG A 58 57.06 -46.41 43.92
C ARG A 58 56.91 -45.13 44.72
N VAL A 59 56.02 -45.19 45.69
CA VAL A 59 55.94 -44.27 46.82
C VAL A 59 57.19 -44.46 47.66
N ARG A 60 57.94 -43.40 47.94
CA ARG A 60 58.91 -43.36 49.04
C ARG A 60 58.80 -42.01 49.73
N ASP A 61 58.44 -42.08 51.01
CA ASP A 61 58.42 -40.99 51.98
C ASP A 61 59.77 -40.25 52.06
N GLY A 62 59.69 -38.93 52.29
CA GLY A 62 60.72 -38.18 52.99
C GLY A 62 61.37 -37.01 52.23
N PHE A 63 61.05 -35.81 52.70
CA PHE A 63 61.82 -34.56 52.66
C PHE A 63 61.94 -33.74 51.34
N ALA A 64 61.32 -32.56 51.41
CA ALA A 64 61.71 -31.26 50.87
C ALA A 64 62.55 -31.21 49.58
N ILE A 65 61.92 -30.78 48.48
CA ILE A 65 62.38 -29.72 47.59
C ILE A 65 61.13 -29.12 46.92
N GLU A 66 60.92 -27.83 47.13
CA GLU A 66 59.96 -26.98 46.44
C GLU A 66 60.37 -26.91 44.95
N GLY A 67 59.78 -27.79 44.14
CA GLY A 67 59.97 -27.87 42.70
C GLY A 67 58.68 -27.51 41.98
N VAL A 68 58.75 -26.52 41.09
CA VAL A 68 57.64 -25.93 40.32
C VAL A 68 56.74 -27.01 39.70
N THR A 69 55.59 -27.24 40.31
CA THR A 69 54.52 -28.15 39.82
C THR A 69 53.71 -27.55 38.67
N GLY A 70 54.07 -26.35 38.19
CA GLY A 70 53.30 -25.58 37.21
C GLY A 70 53.33 -26.06 35.76
N LEU A 71 54.20 -27.00 35.39
CA LEU A 71 54.32 -27.47 33.99
C LEU A 71 53.62 -28.81 33.70
N LYS A 72 53.18 -29.55 34.72
CA LYS A 72 52.36 -30.77 34.54
C LYS A 72 50.86 -30.51 34.42
N ALA A 73 50.41 -29.32 34.83
CA ALA A 73 49.01 -28.89 34.72
C ALA A 73 48.63 -28.41 33.30
N LEU A 74 49.60 -28.10 32.44
CA LEU A 74 49.37 -27.71 31.04
C LEU A 74 48.89 -28.85 30.13
N GLY A 75 48.89 -30.10 30.64
CA GLY A 75 48.44 -31.28 29.89
C GLY A 75 46.93 -31.52 29.98
N VAL A 76 46.22 -30.80 30.85
CA VAL A 76 44.77 -30.91 31.00
C VAL A 76 44.15 -29.67 30.40
N ARG A 77 43.64 -29.80 29.17
CA ARG A 77 42.92 -28.72 28.50
C ARG A 77 41.43 -28.90 28.74
N ASP A 78 40.81 -27.84 29.26
CA ASP A 78 39.36 -27.71 29.28
C ASP A 78 38.85 -27.75 27.83
N LEU A 79 38.00 -28.72 27.53
CA LEU A 79 37.40 -28.90 26.22
C LEU A 79 35.96 -28.38 26.27
N THR A 80 35.78 -27.11 25.94
CA THR A 80 34.47 -26.56 25.59
C THR A 80 34.19 -26.81 24.12
N TYR A 81 32.94 -27.10 23.80
CA TYR A 81 32.52 -27.53 22.47
C TYR A 81 31.39 -26.62 21.97
N ARG A 82 31.55 -26.07 20.77
CA ARG A 82 30.52 -25.33 20.02
C ARG A 82 29.97 -26.21 18.91
N LEU A 83 28.65 -26.19 18.71
CA LEU A 83 28.03 -26.84 17.55
C LEU A 83 28.19 -25.93 16.33
N ALA A 84 28.63 -26.50 15.22
CA ALA A 84 28.70 -25.81 13.94
C ALA A 84 28.24 -26.77 12.83
N PHE A 85 27.76 -26.23 11.71
CA PHE A 85 27.35 -27.04 10.57
C PHE A 85 28.41 -26.98 9.47
N LEU A 86 28.98 -28.12 9.09
CA LEU A 86 29.89 -28.19 7.94
C LEU A 86 29.07 -28.49 6.70
N ALA A 87 28.88 -27.49 5.84
CA ALA A 87 28.19 -27.65 4.57
C ALA A 87 29.15 -28.19 3.51
N CYS A 88 28.75 -29.30 2.88
CA CYS A 88 29.47 -29.89 1.74
C CYS A 88 28.93 -29.38 0.41
N MET A 89 27.66 -28.94 0.39
CA MET A 89 27.02 -28.36 -0.77
C MET A 89 26.10 -27.22 -0.32
N ALA A 90 26.26 -26.07 -0.95
CA ALA A 90 25.41 -24.91 -0.80
C ALA A 90 24.68 -24.67 -2.12
N GLN A 91 23.36 -24.63 -2.05
CA GLN A 91 22.51 -24.19 -3.16
C GLN A 91 21.72 -22.98 -2.69
N SER A 92 21.85 -21.85 -3.38
CA SER A 92 20.87 -20.77 -3.18
C SER A 92 19.50 -21.29 -3.64
N ILE A 93 18.45 -21.04 -2.85
CA ILE A 93 17.09 -21.47 -3.19
C ILE A 93 16.62 -20.76 -4.47
N ASP A 94 17.13 -19.55 -4.75
CA ASP A 94 16.94 -18.91 -6.07
C ASP A 94 17.57 -19.70 -7.21
N GLN A 95 18.62 -20.48 -6.95
CA GLN A 95 19.23 -21.35 -7.95
C GLN A 95 18.55 -22.73 -8.03
N ARG A 96 17.66 -23.10 -7.10
CA ARG A 96 16.69 -24.19 -7.34
C ARG A 96 15.62 -23.78 -8.35
N ASP A 97 15.29 -22.49 -8.38
CA ASP A 97 14.64 -21.82 -9.51
C ASP A 97 15.65 -21.48 -10.63
N GLY A 98 16.75 -22.23 -10.72
CA GLY A 98 17.79 -22.17 -11.75
C GLY A 98 17.34 -22.61 -13.15
N THR A 99 16.12 -22.26 -13.52
CA THR A 99 15.81 -21.85 -14.90
C THR A 99 16.23 -20.40 -15.18
N TYR A 100 16.75 -19.66 -14.19
CA TYR A 100 17.51 -18.43 -14.42
C TYR A 100 18.94 -18.73 -14.89
N LEU A 101 19.06 -19.46 -16.00
CA LEU A 101 20.18 -19.23 -16.91
C LEU A 101 19.88 -17.90 -17.60
N ASP A 102 20.91 -17.07 -17.72
CA ASP A 102 20.94 -15.85 -18.51
C ASP A 102 20.76 -16.18 -20.01
N VAL A 103 19.53 -16.58 -20.40
CA VAL A 103 19.15 -16.92 -21.77
C VAL A 103 18.55 -15.68 -22.40
N ARG A 104 19.44 -14.81 -22.86
CA ARG A 104 19.11 -13.74 -23.82
C ARG A 104 18.47 -14.35 -25.07
N GLY A 105 17.15 -14.31 -25.15
CA GLY A 105 16.38 -14.63 -26.35
C GLY A 105 14.88 -14.74 -26.08
N ASP A 106 14.06 -14.18 -26.97
CA ASP A 106 12.60 -14.15 -26.94
C ASP A 106 11.93 -15.54 -26.77
N ASN A 107 12.70 -16.63 -26.97
CA ASN A 107 12.29 -18.04 -26.79
C ASN A 107 12.46 -18.58 -25.35
N GLY A 108 12.78 -17.73 -24.37
CA GLY A 108 12.99 -18.12 -22.97
C GLY A 108 11.70 -18.24 -22.15
N GLN A 109 10.64 -17.50 -22.52
CA GLN A 109 9.40 -17.40 -21.73
C GLN A 109 8.65 -18.74 -21.68
N GLU A 110 8.46 -19.37 -22.84
CA GLU A 110 7.85 -20.70 -22.94
C GLU A 110 8.67 -21.75 -22.17
N LYS A 111 10.00 -21.59 -22.10
CA LYS A 111 10.88 -22.53 -21.39
C LYS A 111 10.78 -22.37 -19.86
N GLU A 112 10.66 -21.14 -19.36
CA GLU A 112 10.44 -20.86 -17.93
C GLU A 112 9.08 -21.39 -17.46
N GLN A 113 8.02 -21.14 -18.23
CA GLN A 113 6.69 -21.69 -17.95
C GLN A 113 6.68 -23.21 -17.99
N ASN A 114 7.26 -23.82 -19.04
CA ASN A 114 7.33 -25.27 -19.15
C ASN A 114 8.18 -25.90 -18.05
N ALA A 115 9.29 -25.27 -17.64
CA ALA A 115 10.10 -25.74 -16.53
C ALA A 115 9.33 -25.68 -15.20
N PHE A 116 8.61 -24.59 -14.96
CA PHE A 116 7.78 -24.45 -13.77
C PHE A 116 6.64 -25.48 -13.75
N LEU A 117 5.93 -25.66 -14.86
CA LEU A 117 4.87 -26.66 -15.00
C LEU A 117 5.40 -28.08 -14.83
N ASN A 118 6.58 -28.39 -15.35
CA ASN A 118 7.23 -29.69 -15.17
C ASN A 118 7.71 -29.93 -13.73
N SER A 119 7.96 -28.88 -12.94
CA SER A 119 8.31 -29.01 -11.53
C SER A 119 7.12 -29.39 -10.65
N LEU A 120 5.89 -29.14 -11.14
CA LEU A 120 4.66 -29.22 -10.38
C LEU A 120 3.96 -30.58 -10.57
N SER A 121 3.22 -31.05 -9.57
CA SER A 121 2.43 -32.28 -9.70
C SER A 121 1.27 -32.09 -10.68
N GLN A 122 0.89 -33.15 -11.40
CA GLN A 122 -0.27 -33.12 -12.32
C GLN A 122 -1.56 -32.66 -11.63
N THR A 123 -1.77 -33.02 -10.36
CA THR A 123 -2.92 -32.58 -9.57
C THR A 123 -2.94 -31.07 -9.35
N GLU A 124 -1.77 -30.47 -9.14
CA GLU A 124 -1.62 -29.04 -8.90
C GLU A 124 -1.78 -28.24 -10.19
N ILE A 125 -1.33 -28.80 -11.33
CA ILE A 125 -1.56 -28.23 -12.66
C ILE A 125 -3.05 -28.19 -12.98
N ASP A 126 -3.79 -29.27 -12.68
CA ASP A 126 -5.24 -29.32 -12.87
C ASP A 126 -5.97 -28.29 -11.99
N GLU A 127 -5.52 -28.08 -10.75
CA GLU A 127 -6.03 -27.01 -9.88
C GLU A 127 -5.76 -25.63 -10.46
N LEU A 128 -4.53 -25.34 -10.90
CA LEU A 128 -4.16 -24.08 -11.53
C LEU A 128 -5.00 -23.83 -12.78
N LYS A 129 -5.17 -24.84 -13.63
CA LYS A 129 -5.97 -24.74 -14.85
C LYS A 129 -7.44 -24.45 -14.55
N LYS A 130 -8.01 -25.03 -13.50
CA LYS A 130 -9.36 -24.69 -13.03
C LYS A 130 -9.45 -23.24 -12.56
N MET A 131 -8.45 -22.76 -11.82
CA MET A 131 -8.40 -21.36 -11.37
C MET A 131 -8.31 -20.39 -12.56
N VAL A 132 -7.44 -20.67 -13.54
CA VAL A 132 -7.23 -19.84 -14.74
C VAL A 132 -8.44 -19.83 -15.69
N HIS A 133 -9.26 -20.87 -15.71
CA HIS A 133 -10.46 -20.91 -16.57
C HIS A 133 -11.74 -20.41 -15.87
N THR A 134 -11.67 -20.03 -14.58
CA THR A 134 -12.84 -19.52 -13.88
C THR A 134 -13.16 -18.10 -14.35
N ASP A 135 -14.44 -17.77 -14.53
CA ASP A 135 -14.82 -16.40 -14.91
C ASP A 135 -14.59 -15.41 -13.75
N ARG A 136 -14.15 -14.18 -14.09
CA ARG A 136 -13.83 -13.09 -13.14
C ARG A 136 -12.79 -13.44 -12.07
N ILE A 137 -11.68 -14.04 -12.48
CA ILE A 137 -10.57 -14.44 -11.60
C ILE A 137 -10.06 -13.27 -10.77
N TYR A 138 -9.88 -12.11 -11.40
CA TYR A 138 -9.36 -10.91 -10.74
C TYR A 138 -10.17 -10.53 -9.49
N SER A 139 -11.50 -10.40 -9.60
CA SER A 139 -12.36 -10.06 -8.45
C SER A 139 -12.37 -11.13 -7.37
N ARG A 140 -12.34 -12.42 -7.74
CA ARG A 140 -12.30 -13.53 -6.78
C ARG A 140 -10.97 -13.58 -6.03
N LEU A 141 -9.85 -13.37 -6.72
CA LEU A 141 -8.52 -13.28 -6.10
C LEU A 141 -8.47 -12.15 -5.08
N VAL A 142 -8.98 -10.97 -5.45
CA VAL A 142 -9.07 -9.81 -4.54
C VAL A 142 -9.88 -10.14 -3.29
N ASN A 143 -11.03 -10.81 -3.43
CA ASN A 143 -11.88 -11.18 -2.30
C ASN A 143 -11.26 -12.27 -1.41
N SER A 144 -10.41 -13.13 -1.99
CA SER A 144 -9.67 -14.15 -1.23
C SER A 144 -8.46 -13.60 -0.47
N ILE A 145 -7.98 -12.40 -0.80
CA ILE A 145 -6.88 -11.73 -0.09
C ILE A 145 -7.39 -11.09 1.20
N ALA A 146 -6.63 -11.33 2.29
CA ALA A 146 -6.88 -10.79 3.62
C ALA A 146 -8.36 -10.94 4.04
N PRO A 147 -8.86 -12.17 4.20
CA PRO A 147 -10.29 -12.38 4.40
C PRO A 147 -10.72 -12.06 5.86
N ALA A 148 -9.75 -11.89 6.77
CA ALA A 148 -9.96 -11.33 8.10
C ALA A 148 -10.37 -9.84 8.08
N ILE A 149 -10.03 -9.10 7.02
CA ILE A 149 -10.32 -7.67 6.91
C ILE A 149 -11.54 -7.48 6.03
N TYR A 150 -12.55 -6.80 6.57
CA TYR A 150 -13.76 -6.45 5.83
C TYR A 150 -13.54 -5.19 4.99
N GLY A 151 -14.06 -5.19 3.75
CA GLY A 151 -13.99 -4.04 2.85
C GLY A 151 -12.62 -3.80 2.21
N HIS A 152 -12.34 -2.52 1.92
CA HIS A 152 -11.12 -2.02 1.26
C HIS A 152 -10.71 -2.77 -0.02
N GLU A 153 -11.67 -3.04 -0.92
CA GLU A 153 -11.41 -3.76 -2.17
C GLU A 153 -10.33 -3.11 -3.03
N ILE A 154 -10.28 -1.77 -3.07
CA ILE A 154 -9.29 -1.00 -3.82
C ILE A 154 -7.87 -1.29 -3.30
N ILE A 155 -7.70 -1.35 -1.98
CA ILE A 155 -6.40 -1.63 -1.35
C ILE A 155 -6.02 -3.10 -1.57
N LYS A 156 -6.98 -4.02 -1.46
CA LYS A 156 -6.76 -5.45 -1.77
C LYS A 156 -6.36 -5.66 -3.23
N LYS A 157 -6.97 -4.94 -4.17
CA LYS A 157 -6.55 -4.88 -5.58
C LYS A 157 -5.10 -4.40 -5.70
N GLY A 158 -4.75 -3.28 -5.07
CA GLY A 158 -3.38 -2.77 -5.05
C GLY A 158 -2.37 -3.80 -4.52
N ILE A 159 -2.63 -4.39 -3.35
CA ILE A 159 -1.76 -5.41 -2.74
C ILE A 159 -1.62 -6.64 -3.64
N LEU A 160 -2.70 -7.08 -4.30
CA LEU A 160 -2.62 -8.16 -5.29
C LEU A 160 -1.67 -7.81 -6.43
N LEU A 161 -1.76 -6.61 -6.98
CA LEU A 161 -0.87 -6.16 -8.06
C LEU A 161 0.59 -6.07 -7.59
N GLN A 162 0.82 -5.65 -6.35
CA GLN A 162 2.16 -5.65 -5.75
C GLN A 162 2.72 -7.06 -5.58
N LEU A 163 1.89 -8.06 -5.24
CA LEU A 163 2.30 -9.46 -5.15
C LEU A 163 2.62 -10.07 -6.52
N MET A 164 1.93 -9.65 -7.57
CA MET A 164 2.20 -10.08 -8.96
C MET A 164 3.47 -9.45 -9.53
N GLY A 165 3.73 -8.18 -9.20
CA GLY A 165 4.87 -7.40 -9.69
C GLY A 165 4.81 -7.11 -11.20
N GLY A 166 5.59 -6.14 -11.68
CA GLY A 166 5.73 -5.83 -13.10
C GLY A 166 6.95 -6.50 -13.75
N VAL A 167 7.21 -6.17 -15.02
CA VAL A 167 8.32 -6.76 -15.77
C VAL A 167 9.57 -5.90 -15.61
N HIS A 168 10.66 -6.47 -15.08
CA HIS A 168 11.98 -5.83 -15.13
C HIS A 168 12.50 -5.89 -16.57
N LYS A 169 12.79 -4.73 -17.15
CA LYS A 169 13.26 -4.61 -18.54
C LYS A 169 14.66 -4.02 -18.55
N VAL A 170 15.51 -4.47 -19.44
CA VAL A 170 16.82 -3.87 -19.69
C VAL A 170 16.76 -3.21 -21.05
N THR A 171 17.06 -1.92 -21.11
CA THR A 171 17.13 -1.20 -22.39
C THR A 171 18.34 -1.71 -23.20
N PRO A 172 18.35 -1.54 -24.53
CA PRO A 172 19.52 -1.90 -25.35
C PRO A 172 20.81 -1.16 -24.93
N GLU A 173 20.68 -0.05 -24.21
CA GLU A 173 21.79 0.74 -23.65
C GLU A 173 22.30 0.21 -22.30
N GLY A 174 21.72 -0.87 -21.77
CA GLY A 174 22.14 -1.50 -20.51
C GLY A 174 21.59 -0.83 -19.25
N ILE A 175 20.61 0.06 -19.38
CA ILE A 175 19.92 0.66 -18.23
C ILE A 175 18.80 -0.29 -17.79
N ASN A 176 18.79 -0.64 -16.51
CA ASN A 176 17.74 -1.47 -15.92
C ASN A 176 16.54 -0.59 -15.58
N LEU A 177 15.41 -0.87 -16.23
CA LEU A 177 14.11 -0.33 -15.88
C LEU A 177 13.49 -1.20 -14.79
N ARG A 178 13.11 -0.54 -13.71
CA ARG A 178 12.41 -1.15 -12.59
C ARG A 178 11.05 -1.70 -13.02
N GLY A 179 10.72 -2.90 -12.54
CA GLY A 179 9.41 -3.55 -12.70
C GLY A 179 8.55 -3.59 -11.42
N ASP A 180 9.13 -3.33 -10.25
CA ASP A 180 8.44 -3.42 -8.95
C ASP A 180 7.42 -2.31 -8.74
N ILE A 181 6.32 -2.62 -8.03
CA ILE A 181 5.25 -1.67 -7.68
C ILE A 181 5.36 -1.27 -6.21
N ASN A 182 5.39 0.03 -5.95
CA ASN A 182 5.40 0.58 -4.60
C ASN A 182 4.02 1.09 -4.19
N ILE A 183 3.59 0.70 -2.99
CA ILE A 183 2.30 1.09 -2.44
C ILE A 183 2.50 1.77 -1.09
N CYS A 184 1.81 2.89 -0.88
CA CYS A 184 1.71 3.55 0.40
C CYS A 184 0.26 3.59 0.87
N ILE A 185 0.01 3.15 2.10
CA ILE A 185 -1.29 3.18 2.76
C ILE A 185 -1.23 4.22 3.87
N VAL A 186 -2.02 5.27 3.73
CA VAL A 186 -2.21 6.33 4.72
C VAL A 186 -3.63 6.27 5.25
N GLY A 187 -3.84 6.75 6.46
CA GLY A 187 -5.18 6.81 7.05
C GLY A 187 -5.18 6.97 8.56
N ASP A 188 -6.35 6.95 9.14
CA ASP A 188 -6.46 7.18 10.58
C ASP A 188 -6.00 5.95 11.39
N PRO A 189 -5.60 6.11 12.67
CA PRO A 189 -5.36 5.00 13.58
C PRO A 189 -6.55 4.05 13.62
N SER A 190 -6.29 2.78 13.94
CA SER A 190 -7.32 1.73 14.05
C SER A 190 -7.94 1.24 12.74
N THR A 191 -7.51 1.74 11.58
CA THR A 191 -8.03 1.35 10.25
C THR A 191 -7.44 0.05 9.67
N SER A 192 -7.09 -0.94 10.53
CA SER A 192 -6.54 -2.27 10.14
C SER A 192 -5.25 -2.29 9.28
N LYS A 193 -4.62 -1.15 8.98
CA LYS A 193 -3.41 -1.08 8.12
C LYS A 193 -2.30 -2.05 8.51
N SER A 194 -1.88 -2.06 9.78
CA SER A 194 -0.82 -2.95 10.24
C SER A 194 -1.21 -4.43 10.12
N GLN A 195 -2.51 -4.76 10.05
CA GLN A 195 -2.95 -6.13 9.76
C GLN A 195 -2.70 -6.50 8.28
N PHE A 196 -2.89 -5.59 7.33
CA PHE A 196 -2.50 -5.82 5.94
C PHE A 196 -1.01 -6.11 5.81
N LEU A 197 -0.16 -5.32 6.48
CA LEU A 197 1.30 -5.51 6.45
C LEU A 197 1.68 -6.87 7.05
N ARG A 198 1.14 -7.22 8.23
CA ARG A 198 1.40 -8.53 8.85
C ARG A 198 0.89 -9.70 8.01
N TYR A 199 -0.25 -9.55 7.35
CA TYR A 199 -0.79 -10.57 6.45
C TYR A 199 0.14 -10.79 5.26
N VAL A 200 0.58 -9.72 4.58
CA VAL A 200 1.53 -9.81 3.46
C VAL A 200 2.84 -10.46 3.91
N CYS A 201 3.34 -10.09 5.09
CA CYS A 201 4.57 -10.69 5.63
C CYS A 201 4.45 -12.17 6.01
N GLY A 202 3.25 -12.64 6.34
CA GLY A 202 2.98 -14.06 6.55
C GLY A 202 2.67 -14.83 5.25
N PHE A 203 2.30 -14.11 4.19
CA PHE A 203 1.87 -14.70 2.94
C PHE A 203 3.03 -15.04 2.00
N PHE A 204 4.06 -14.19 1.89
CA PHE A 204 5.21 -14.46 1.02
C PHE A 204 6.44 -14.86 1.85
N PRO A 205 7.23 -15.88 1.46
CA PRO A 205 8.36 -16.32 2.29
C PRO A 205 9.52 -15.30 2.30
N ARG A 206 9.60 -14.36 1.36
CA ARG A 206 10.68 -13.36 1.23
C ARG A 206 10.27 -11.95 1.61
N THR A 207 9.45 -11.83 2.64
CA THR A 207 9.01 -10.54 3.17
C THR A 207 9.64 -10.27 4.52
N VAL A 208 10.06 -9.03 4.71
CA VAL A 208 10.53 -8.54 6.00
C VAL A 208 9.56 -7.47 6.49
N TYR A 209 9.13 -7.61 7.75
CA TYR A 209 8.36 -6.60 8.45
C TYR A 209 9.32 -5.75 9.29
N THR A 210 9.34 -4.44 9.03
CA THR A 210 10.10 -3.47 9.83
C THR A 210 9.20 -2.36 10.32
N SER A 211 9.55 -1.80 11.47
CA SER A 211 8.93 -0.58 11.98
C SER A 211 9.92 0.56 11.78
N GLY A 212 9.48 1.65 11.15
CA GLY A 212 10.33 2.79 10.80
C GLY A 212 11.00 3.46 12.00
N LYS A 213 10.46 3.28 13.22
CA LYS A 213 11.07 3.77 14.46
C LYS A 213 12.05 2.77 15.10
N ALA A 214 11.81 1.48 14.93
CA ALA A 214 12.64 0.43 15.52
C ALA A 214 13.85 0.08 14.64
N SER A 215 13.77 0.37 13.35
CA SER A 215 14.82 0.11 12.37
C SER A 215 15.60 1.39 12.09
N SER A 216 16.90 1.39 12.38
CA SER A 216 17.83 2.44 11.98
C SER A 216 18.29 2.27 10.53
N ALA A 217 18.89 3.30 9.91
CA ALA A 217 19.50 3.20 8.57
C ALA A 217 20.40 1.98 8.40
N ALA A 218 21.18 1.65 9.44
CA ALA A 218 22.07 0.49 9.44
C ALA A 218 21.29 -0.84 9.39
N GLY A 219 20.17 -0.93 10.11
CA GLY A 219 19.28 -2.09 10.09
C GLY A 219 18.39 -2.18 8.84
N LEU A 220 18.09 -1.05 8.19
CA LEU A 220 17.34 -1.02 6.92
C LEU A 220 18.21 -1.36 5.72
N THR A 221 19.43 -0.84 5.65
CA THR A 221 20.32 -0.98 4.48
C THR A 221 21.36 -2.06 4.66
N ALA A 222 22.61 -1.70 4.91
CA ALA A 222 23.66 -2.61 5.35
C ALA A 222 24.56 -1.90 6.35
N ALA A 223 25.00 -2.64 7.36
CA ALA A 223 25.93 -2.15 8.35
C ALA A 223 27.33 -2.67 8.04
N VAL A 224 28.35 -1.85 8.28
CA VAL A 224 29.74 -2.33 8.25
C VAL A 224 30.12 -2.62 9.69
N VAL A 225 30.29 -3.91 10.01
CA VAL A 225 30.67 -4.38 11.34
C VAL A 225 32.11 -4.87 11.27
N LYS A 226 32.88 -4.61 12.32
CA LYS A 226 34.23 -5.17 12.44
C LYS A 226 34.13 -6.53 13.09
N ASP A 227 34.56 -7.57 12.40
CA ASP A 227 34.61 -8.91 12.97
C ASP A 227 35.75 -9.00 14.00
N GLU A 228 35.46 -9.54 15.18
CA GLU A 228 36.41 -9.63 16.30
C GLU A 228 37.42 -10.78 16.10
N GLU A 229 37.06 -11.82 15.33
CA GLU A 229 37.96 -12.96 15.09
C GLU A 229 39.03 -12.63 14.04
N THR A 230 38.65 -11.96 12.95
CA THR A 230 39.54 -11.63 11.82
C THR A 230 40.10 -10.20 11.90
N GLY A 231 39.43 -9.29 12.60
CA GLY A 231 39.76 -7.87 12.63
C GLY A 231 39.42 -7.14 11.33
N GLU A 232 38.81 -7.81 10.35
CA GLU A 232 38.38 -7.25 9.08
C GLU A 232 36.99 -6.62 9.18
N PHE A 233 36.71 -5.65 8.31
CA PHE A 233 35.38 -5.05 8.20
C PHE A 233 34.51 -5.91 7.29
N THR A 234 33.42 -6.44 7.83
CA THR A 234 32.43 -7.25 7.12
C THR A 234 31.14 -6.44 6.94
N ILE A 235 30.37 -6.79 5.91
CA ILE A 235 29.08 -6.15 5.63
C ILE A 235 27.98 -7.06 6.17
N GLU A 236 27.16 -6.54 7.08
CA GLU A 236 25.94 -7.16 7.54
C GLU A 236 24.76 -6.66 6.71
N ALA A 237 24.00 -7.58 6.11
CA ALA A 237 22.83 -7.26 5.31
C ALA A 237 21.66 -6.83 6.20
N GLY A 238 21.09 -5.66 5.92
CA GLY A 238 19.88 -5.18 6.58
C GLY A 238 18.60 -5.68 5.91
N ALA A 239 17.47 -5.18 6.41
CA ALA A 239 16.13 -5.64 6.06
C ALA A 239 15.81 -5.54 4.56
N LEU A 240 16.23 -4.47 3.87
CA LEU A 240 15.98 -4.30 2.44
C LEU A 240 16.74 -5.32 1.61
N MET A 241 17.97 -5.67 2.00
CA MET A 241 18.75 -6.67 1.30
C MET A 241 18.24 -8.10 1.54
N LEU A 242 17.78 -8.39 2.75
CA LEU A 242 17.16 -9.67 3.10
C LEU A 242 15.83 -9.92 2.36
N ALA A 243 15.21 -8.86 1.85
CA ALA A 243 13.94 -8.89 1.14
C ALA A 243 14.07 -8.89 -0.40
N ASP A 244 15.26 -9.18 -0.96
CA ASP A 244 15.49 -9.18 -2.43
C ASP A 244 14.50 -10.09 -3.19
N ASP A 245 13.98 -9.57 -4.32
CA ASP A 245 12.86 -10.09 -5.13
C ASP A 245 11.54 -10.35 -4.37
N GLY A 246 11.40 -9.72 -3.19
CA GLY A 246 10.26 -9.79 -2.29
C GLY A 246 9.65 -8.43 -1.96
N ILE A 247 8.94 -8.37 -0.82
CA ILE A 247 8.27 -7.16 -0.34
C ILE A 247 8.82 -6.78 1.03
N CYS A 248 9.29 -5.54 1.16
CA CYS A 248 9.64 -4.95 2.45
C CYS A 248 8.43 -4.14 2.95
N ALA A 249 7.83 -4.59 4.05
CA ALA A 249 6.73 -3.90 4.69
C ALA A 249 7.25 -2.99 5.81
N ILE A 250 6.99 -1.69 5.70
CA ILE A 250 7.44 -0.67 6.65
C ILE A 250 6.22 -0.06 7.32
N ASP A 251 6.08 -0.25 8.63
CA ASP A 251 5.07 0.44 9.43
C ASP A 251 5.62 1.75 10.01
N GLU A 252 4.73 2.70 10.28
CA GLU A 252 5.05 4.04 10.81
C GLU A 252 6.10 4.79 9.97
N PHE A 253 5.94 4.78 8.65
CA PHE A 253 6.87 5.43 7.73
C PHE A 253 7.03 6.95 8.01
N ASP A 254 5.99 7.60 8.55
CA ASP A 254 6.03 9.02 8.95
C ASP A 254 6.93 9.30 10.16
N LYS A 255 7.26 8.28 10.97
CA LYS A 255 8.12 8.39 12.15
C LYS A 255 9.59 8.07 11.89
N MET A 256 9.93 7.75 10.65
CA MET A 256 11.29 7.43 10.25
C MET A 256 12.15 8.69 10.13
N ASP A 257 13.40 8.59 10.56
CA ASP A 257 14.37 9.68 10.46
C ASP A 257 14.76 9.97 9.00
N ILE A 258 15.17 11.21 8.73
CA ILE A 258 15.51 11.68 7.38
C ILE A 258 16.72 10.93 6.81
N SER A 259 17.67 10.50 7.65
CA SER A 259 18.83 9.69 7.22
C SER A 259 18.41 8.37 6.58
N ASP A 260 17.37 7.76 7.14
CA ASP A 260 16.89 6.43 6.77
C ASP A 260 16.03 6.55 5.51
N GLN A 261 15.26 7.64 5.40
CA GLN A 261 14.54 8.01 4.18
C GLN A 261 15.50 8.19 2.99
N VAL A 262 16.67 8.82 3.17
CA VAL A 262 17.70 8.97 2.10
C VAL A 262 18.20 7.62 1.60
N ALA A 263 18.38 6.66 2.48
CA ALA A 263 18.78 5.30 2.11
C ALA A 263 17.70 4.59 1.28
N ILE A 264 16.44 4.75 1.67
CA ILE A 264 15.29 4.22 0.91
C ILE A 264 15.14 4.91 -0.44
N HIS A 265 15.47 6.21 -0.52
CA HIS A 265 15.43 6.95 -1.78
C HIS A 265 16.35 6.33 -2.85
N GLU A 266 17.53 5.84 -2.47
CA GLU A 266 18.45 5.17 -3.38
C GLU A 266 17.89 3.82 -3.82
N ALA A 267 17.45 3.01 -2.84
CA ALA A 267 16.87 1.69 -3.09
C ALA A 267 15.62 1.74 -4.00
N MET A 268 14.71 2.70 -3.80
CA MET A 268 13.49 2.81 -4.62
C MET A 268 13.74 3.26 -6.06
N GLU A 269 14.77 4.06 -6.31
CA GLU A 269 15.06 4.61 -7.64
C GLU A 269 15.95 3.67 -8.45
N GLN A 270 17.05 3.22 -7.85
CA GLN A 270 18.09 2.47 -8.55
C GLN A 270 17.97 0.96 -8.34
N GLN A 271 17.16 0.50 -7.37
CA GLN A 271 17.08 -0.90 -6.93
C GLN A 271 18.44 -1.47 -6.50
N THR A 272 19.35 -0.58 -6.12
CA THR A 272 20.69 -0.87 -5.63
C THR A 272 21.03 0.11 -4.53
N ILE A 273 21.82 -0.33 -3.56
CA ILE A 273 22.34 0.49 -2.47
C ILE A 273 23.85 0.46 -2.58
N SER A 274 24.46 1.64 -2.72
CA SER A 274 25.90 1.81 -2.74
C SER A 274 26.42 2.22 -1.37
N ILE A 275 27.41 1.48 -0.86
CA ILE A 275 28.02 1.74 0.44
C ILE A 275 29.50 1.98 0.23
N ALA A 276 29.96 3.14 0.70
CA ALA A 276 31.34 3.57 0.71
C ALA A 276 31.76 3.88 2.16
N LYS A 277 32.10 2.85 2.94
CA LYS A 277 32.47 2.98 4.36
C LYS A 277 33.66 2.09 4.71
N ALA A 278 34.52 2.55 5.62
CA ALA A 278 35.68 1.81 6.12
C ALA A 278 36.62 1.25 5.02
N GLY A 279 36.75 1.95 3.88
CA GLY A 279 37.57 1.53 2.74
C GLY A 279 36.91 0.50 1.83
N ILE A 280 35.67 0.10 2.11
CA ILE A 280 34.89 -0.83 1.29
C ILE A 280 33.92 -0.03 0.42
N HIS A 281 34.06 -0.18 -0.89
CA HIS A 281 33.14 0.35 -1.90
C HIS A 281 32.41 -0.83 -2.53
N VAL A 282 31.17 -1.07 -2.10
CA VAL A 282 30.35 -2.17 -2.61
C VAL A 282 28.97 -1.66 -2.98
N THR A 283 28.46 -2.14 -4.12
CA THR A 283 27.08 -1.93 -4.55
C THR A 283 26.31 -3.23 -4.33
N LEU A 284 25.22 -3.14 -3.57
CA LEU A 284 24.37 -4.26 -3.20
C LEU A 284 23.04 -4.10 -3.91
N ASN A 285 22.50 -5.19 -4.48
CA ASN A 285 21.21 -5.14 -5.12
C ASN A 285 20.11 -5.21 -4.06
N ALA A 286 19.06 -4.41 -4.24
CA ALA A 286 17.89 -4.33 -3.36
C ALA A 286 16.63 -4.23 -4.23
N ARG A 287 16.35 -5.30 -4.99
CA ARG A 287 15.19 -5.40 -5.88
C ARG A 287 13.99 -5.77 -5.04
N THR A 288 13.46 -4.79 -4.31
CA THR A 288 12.37 -5.02 -3.37
C THR A 288 11.22 -4.07 -3.65
N SER A 289 10.01 -4.61 -3.64
CA SER A 289 8.79 -3.80 -3.62
C SER A 289 8.56 -3.26 -2.20
N ILE A 290 8.25 -1.98 -2.05
CA ILE A 290 8.00 -1.37 -0.74
C ILE A 290 6.50 -1.23 -0.49
N LEU A 291 6.05 -1.77 0.64
CA LEU A 291 4.72 -1.54 1.19
C LEU A 291 4.85 -0.66 2.44
N ALA A 292 4.44 0.60 2.35
CA ALA A 292 4.52 1.54 3.47
C ALA A 292 3.15 1.74 4.12
N ALA A 293 3.10 1.74 5.44
CA ALA A 293 1.99 2.29 6.21
C ALA A 293 2.43 3.58 6.89
N ALA A 294 1.63 4.64 6.77
CA ALA A 294 1.87 5.90 7.43
C ALA A 294 0.61 6.44 8.07
N ASN A 295 0.79 7.26 9.11
CA ASN A 295 -0.30 7.96 9.77
C ASN A 295 -0.25 9.46 9.44
N PRO A 296 -1.40 10.14 9.36
CA PRO A 296 -1.45 11.58 9.21
C PRO A 296 -0.81 12.25 10.44
N VAL A 297 -0.19 13.42 10.24
CA VAL A 297 0.60 14.10 11.28
C VAL A 297 -0.20 14.38 12.56
N GLY A 298 -1.48 14.75 12.41
CA GLY A 298 -2.39 15.03 13.53
C GLY A 298 -3.08 13.81 14.12
N GLY A 299 -2.74 12.60 13.68
CA GLY A 299 -3.44 11.37 14.04
C GLY A 299 -4.84 11.24 13.44
N ARG A 300 -5.42 12.31 12.88
CA ARG A 300 -6.60 12.26 12.01
C ARG A 300 -6.36 13.06 10.75
N TYR A 301 -6.94 12.61 9.65
CA TYR A 301 -6.84 13.31 8.37
C TYR A 301 -7.69 14.59 8.35
N ASN A 302 -7.05 15.75 8.17
CA ASN A 302 -7.75 17.03 8.07
C ASN A 302 -8.10 17.33 6.60
N ARG A 303 -9.37 17.18 6.22
CA ARG A 303 -9.86 17.48 4.86
C ARG A 303 -9.54 18.89 4.38
N LYS A 304 -9.50 19.86 5.31
CA LYS A 304 -9.24 21.27 5.00
C LYS A 304 -7.78 21.57 4.62
N ALA A 305 -6.85 20.71 5.02
CA ALA A 305 -5.44 20.88 4.74
C ALA A 305 -5.07 20.08 3.49
N THR A 306 -4.06 20.56 2.77
CA THR A 306 -3.57 19.85 1.58
C THR A 306 -2.94 18.51 1.97
N LEU A 307 -3.01 17.53 1.08
CA LEU A 307 -2.44 16.19 1.27
C LEU A 307 -0.97 16.23 1.74
N ARG A 308 -0.15 17.11 1.15
CA ARG A 308 1.26 17.31 1.52
C ARG A 308 1.43 17.90 2.92
N ALA A 309 0.49 18.71 3.41
CA ALA A 309 0.53 19.20 4.78
C ALA A 309 0.06 18.13 5.77
N ASN A 310 -0.86 17.26 5.35
CA ASN A 310 -1.38 16.15 6.16
C ASN A 310 -0.36 15.01 6.33
N ILE A 311 0.58 14.86 5.41
CA ILE A 311 1.59 13.79 5.41
C ILE A 311 2.99 14.40 5.50
N GLN A 312 3.74 14.06 6.53
CA GLN A 312 5.13 14.50 6.73
C GLN A 312 6.10 13.68 5.84
N MET A 313 5.97 13.79 4.52
CA MET A 313 6.90 13.16 3.57
C MET A 313 7.43 14.15 2.53
N SER A 314 8.64 13.88 2.02
CA SER A 314 9.25 14.69 0.99
C SER A 314 8.60 14.40 -0.39
N PRO A 315 8.43 15.42 -1.27
CA PRO A 315 7.84 15.23 -2.60
C PRO A 315 8.52 14.15 -3.47
N PRO A 316 9.86 13.96 -3.43
CA PRO A 316 10.50 12.92 -4.21
C PRO A 316 10.11 11.50 -3.79
N ILE A 317 9.81 11.24 -2.51
CA ILE A 317 9.28 9.93 -2.04
C ILE A 317 7.88 9.73 -2.58
N MET A 318 7.04 10.76 -2.45
CA MET A 318 5.62 10.69 -2.82
C MET A 318 5.42 10.40 -4.31
N SER A 319 6.31 10.90 -5.17
CA SER A 319 6.31 10.59 -6.61
C SER A 319 6.87 9.21 -6.97
N ARG A 320 7.52 8.49 -6.03
CA ARG A 320 8.10 7.15 -6.23
C ARG A 320 7.21 6.02 -5.71
N PHE A 321 6.15 6.38 -4.99
CA PHE A 321 5.04 5.49 -4.76
C PHE A 321 4.15 5.52 -5.99
N ASP A 322 3.84 4.34 -6.51
CA ASP A 322 3.00 4.17 -7.70
C ASP A 322 1.52 4.29 -7.32
N LEU A 323 1.15 3.76 -6.15
CA LEU A 323 -0.19 3.83 -5.60
C LEU A 323 -0.19 4.46 -4.21
N PHE A 324 -1.15 5.35 -3.98
CA PHE A 324 -1.32 6.04 -2.71
C PHE A 324 -2.75 5.88 -2.21
N PHE A 325 -2.95 5.06 -1.19
CA PHE A 325 -4.29 4.83 -0.64
C PHE A 325 -4.48 5.63 0.65
N VAL A 326 -5.42 6.57 0.66
CA VAL A 326 -5.84 7.27 1.88
C VAL A 326 -7.13 6.62 2.39
N ILE A 327 -7.06 6.03 3.58
CA ILE A 327 -8.20 5.51 4.30
C ILE A 327 -8.70 6.58 5.27
N LEU A 328 -9.92 7.04 5.08
CA LEU A 328 -10.58 7.92 6.04
C LEU A 328 -11.50 7.08 6.92
N ASP A 329 -11.47 7.35 8.23
CA ASP A 329 -12.40 6.78 9.19
C ASP A 329 -13.68 7.63 9.24
N GLU A 330 -14.70 7.23 8.47
CA GLU A 330 -16.02 7.85 8.49
C GLU A 330 -16.99 7.01 9.32
N CYS A 331 -17.61 7.62 10.34
CA CYS A 331 -18.64 6.96 11.13
C CYS A 331 -19.91 6.76 10.28
N ASN A 332 -20.22 5.53 9.90
CA ASN A 332 -21.42 5.17 9.15
C ASN A 332 -22.04 3.92 9.77
N GLU A 333 -23.27 4.03 10.27
CA GLU A 333 -23.96 2.96 10.99
C GLU A 333 -24.06 1.65 10.19
N ALA A 334 -24.27 1.72 8.88
CA ALA A 334 -24.39 0.53 8.04
C ALA A 334 -23.05 -0.20 7.85
N ILE A 335 -21.97 0.56 7.63
CA ILE A 335 -20.62 0.01 7.45
C ILE A 335 -20.11 -0.52 8.79
N ASP A 336 -20.32 0.23 9.87
CA ASP A 336 -19.92 -0.14 11.23
C ASP A 336 -20.66 -1.38 11.72
N PHE A 337 -21.96 -1.52 11.40
CA PHE A 337 -22.73 -2.72 11.72
C PHE A 337 -22.16 -3.97 11.03
N ASN A 338 -21.86 -3.87 9.73
CA ASN A 338 -21.29 -4.97 8.96
C ASN A 338 -19.86 -5.30 9.43
N LEU A 339 -19.06 -4.27 9.74
CA LEU A 339 -17.73 -4.41 10.31
C LEU A 339 -17.79 -5.11 11.69
N ALA A 340 -18.66 -4.66 12.58
CA ALA A 340 -18.86 -5.25 13.90
C ALA A 340 -19.32 -6.71 13.78
N ARG A 341 -20.26 -7.01 12.87
CA ARG A 341 -20.70 -8.38 12.59
C ARG A 341 -19.52 -9.25 12.15
N HIS A 342 -18.71 -8.76 11.21
CA HIS A 342 -17.55 -9.49 10.69
C HIS A 342 -16.49 -9.73 11.78
N ILE A 343 -16.21 -8.74 12.62
CA ILE A 343 -15.27 -8.86 13.76
C ILE A 343 -15.79 -9.91 14.76
N VAL A 344 -17.07 -9.83 15.14
CA VAL A 344 -17.69 -10.79 16.08
C VAL A 344 -17.67 -12.20 15.51
N GLU A 345 -17.99 -12.36 14.22
CA GLU A 345 -17.94 -13.65 13.53
C GLU A 345 -16.53 -14.25 13.51
N THR A 346 -15.53 -13.43 13.19
CA THR A 346 -14.11 -13.80 13.22
C THR A 346 -13.68 -14.24 14.62
N HIS A 347 -14.08 -13.50 15.67
CA HIS A 347 -13.75 -13.86 17.05
C HIS A 347 -14.46 -15.12 17.55
N ARG A 348 -15.72 -15.37 17.12
CA ARG A 348 -16.51 -16.52 17.55
C ARG A 348 -16.08 -17.83 16.89
N LEU A 349 -15.86 -17.80 15.58
CA LEU A 349 -15.61 -18.99 14.77
C LEU A 349 -14.12 -19.22 14.44
N ARG A 350 -13.24 -18.26 14.79
CA ARG A 350 -11.80 -18.27 14.47
C ARG A 350 -11.59 -18.67 13.00
N ASP A 351 -10.90 -19.79 12.77
CA ASP A 351 -10.50 -20.28 11.45
C ASP A 351 -11.67 -20.87 10.61
N LYS A 352 -12.86 -21.06 11.21
CA LYS A 352 -14.03 -21.63 10.51
C LYS A 352 -14.96 -20.58 9.90
N ALA A 353 -14.89 -19.32 10.32
CA ALA A 353 -15.78 -18.25 9.81
C ALA A 353 -15.39 -17.81 8.40
N ILE A 354 -14.13 -18.00 8.03
CA ILE A 354 -13.52 -17.34 6.89
C ILE A 354 -12.90 -18.41 6.00
N LYS A 355 -13.75 -19.11 5.24
CA LYS A 355 -13.26 -19.93 4.11
C LYS A 355 -13.28 -19.07 2.86
N PRO A 356 -12.16 -18.44 2.48
CA PRO A 356 -12.06 -17.82 1.15
C PRO A 356 -12.30 -18.88 0.07
N GLU A 357 -12.72 -18.44 -1.13
CA GLU A 357 -12.90 -19.34 -2.28
C GLU A 357 -11.61 -20.11 -2.63
N PHE A 358 -10.45 -19.49 -2.41
CA PHE A 358 -9.13 -20.08 -2.63
C PHE A 358 -8.34 -20.20 -1.34
N SER A 359 -7.64 -21.33 -1.16
CA SER A 359 -6.72 -21.48 -0.03
C SER A 359 -5.48 -20.60 -0.23
N THR A 360 -4.83 -20.22 0.87
CA THR A 360 -3.59 -19.43 0.82
C THR A 360 -2.49 -20.13 0.01
N GLU A 361 -2.38 -21.46 0.11
CA GLU A 361 -1.41 -22.26 -0.64
C GLU A 361 -1.71 -22.27 -2.14
N GLN A 362 -2.99 -22.36 -2.53
CA GLN A 362 -3.39 -22.27 -3.94
C GLN A 362 -3.08 -20.88 -4.51
N LEU A 363 -3.36 -19.83 -3.73
CA LEU A 363 -3.08 -18.45 -4.09
C LEU A 363 -1.57 -18.20 -4.24
N GLN A 364 -0.74 -18.72 -3.34
CA GLN A 364 0.72 -18.65 -3.44
C GLN A 364 1.23 -19.36 -4.70
N ARG A 365 0.71 -20.55 -5.00
CA ARG A 365 1.05 -21.29 -6.22
C ARG A 365 0.63 -20.52 -7.48
N TYR A 366 -0.57 -19.95 -7.48
CA TYR A 366 -1.08 -19.12 -8.56
C TYR A 366 -0.19 -17.89 -8.81
N ILE A 367 0.19 -17.17 -7.76
CA ILE A 367 1.07 -15.99 -7.89
C ILE A 367 2.44 -16.38 -8.43
N ARG A 368 3.02 -17.51 -7.98
CA ARG A 368 4.29 -18.00 -8.52
C ARG A 368 4.18 -18.31 -10.02
N TYR A 369 3.09 -18.94 -10.44
CA TYR A 369 2.82 -19.19 -11.86
C TYR A 369 2.64 -17.89 -12.64
N ALA A 370 1.81 -16.96 -12.14
CA ALA A 370 1.53 -15.67 -12.77
C ALA A 370 2.79 -14.79 -12.93
N ARG A 371 3.75 -14.85 -11.99
CA ARG A 371 5.03 -14.13 -12.07
C ARG A 371 5.91 -14.57 -13.25
N THR A 372 5.70 -15.76 -13.81
CA THR A 372 6.45 -16.25 -14.98
C THR A 372 6.04 -15.55 -16.28
N PHE A 373 4.83 -14.99 -16.34
CA PHE A 373 4.36 -14.27 -17.51
C PHE A 373 5.08 -12.93 -17.65
N LYS A 374 5.48 -12.59 -18.87
CA LYS A 374 6.17 -11.34 -19.20
C LYS A 374 5.37 -10.64 -20.29
N PRO A 375 4.23 -9.99 -19.93
CA PRO A 375 3.30 -9.50 -20.91
C PRO A 375 3.89 -8.39 -21.77
N LYS A 376 3.49 -8.35 -23.05
CA LYS A 376 3.90 -7.37 -24.04
C LYS A 376 2.76 -6.37 -24.27
N LEU A 377 3.15 -5.10 -24.50
CA LEU A 377 2.20 -4.04 -24.75
C LEU A 377 1.72 -4.11 -26.21
N THR A 378 0.41 -4.19 -26.41
CA THR A 378 -0.19 -4.12 -27.76
C THR A 378 -0.19 -2.68 -28.28
N PRO A 379 -0.15 -2.47 -29.61
CA PRO A 379 -0.19 -1.12 -30.18
C PRO A 379 -1.48 -0.36 -29.83
N GLU A 380 -2.60 -1.07 -29.68
CA GLU A 380 -3.88 -0.49 -29.26
C GLU A 380 -3.83 0.02 -27.82
N ALA A 381 -3.28 -0.78 -26.90
CA ALA A 381 -3.08 -0.37 -25.50
C ALA A 381 -2.12 0.83 -25.38
N GLN A 382 -1.12 0.93 -26.25
CA GLN A 382 -0.21 2.08 -26.27
C GLN A 382 -0.94 3.39 -26.58
N ILE A 383 -1.86 3.39 -27.55
CA ILE A 383 -2.65 4.57 -27.92
C ILE A 383 -3.53 4.98 -26.74
N GLU A 384 -4.20 4.01 -26.11
CA GLU A 384 -5.06 4.27 -24.95
C GLU A 384 -4.26 4.78 -23.74
N LEU A 385 -3.07 4.23 -23.47
CA LEU A 385 -2.18 4.72 -22.40
C LEU A 385 -1.83 6.20 -22.57
N VAL A 386 -1.47 6.61 -23.80
CA VAL A 386 -1.11 8.01 -24.09
C VAL A 386 -2.34 8.92 -23.91
N LYS A 387 -3.52 8.46 -24.35
CA LYS A 387 -4.77 9.19 -24.18
C LYS A 387 -5.09 9.38 -22.69
N ARG A 388 -5.12 8.31 -21.90
CA ARG A 388 -5.39 8.34 -20.46
C ARG A 388 -4.38 9.17 -19.68
N TYR A 389 -3.10 9.10 -20.04
CA TYR A 389 -2.08 9.94 -19.43
C TYR A 389 -2.27 11.43 -19.72
N LYS A 390 -2.70 11.77 -20.95
CA LYS A 390 -3.01 13.15 -21.31
C LYS A 390 -4.21 13.68 -20.50
N GLU A 391 -5.27 12.87 -20.38
CA GLU A 391 -6.43 13.18 -19.53
C GLU A 391 -6.00 13.45 -18.09
N LEU A 392 -5.24 12.52 -17.48
CA LEU A 392 -4.72 12.66 -16.12
C LEU A 392 -3.96 13.98 -15.90
N ARG A 393 -3.16 14.39 -16.90
CA ARG A 393 -2.35 15.60 -16.82
C ARG A 393 -3.14 16.89 -17.07
N ILE A 394 -4.25 16.82 -17.81
CA ILE A 394 -5.17 17.94 -18.00
C ILE A 394 -5.98 18.17 -16.73
N ASP A 395 -6.49 17.10 -16.12
CA ASP A 395 -7.20 17.16 -14.84
C ASP A 395 -6.33 17.84 -13.77
N ASP A 396 -5.03 17.53 -13.72
CA ASP A 396 -4.07 18.20 -12.82
C ASP A 396 -3.86 19.69 -13.15
N ALA A 397 -3.91 20.05 -14.43
CA ALA A 397 -3.69 21.42 -14.89
C ALA A 397 -4.91 22.32 -14.68
N GLN A 398 -6.13 21.75 -14.72
CA GLN A 398 -7.38 22.46 -14.47
C GLN A 398 -7.62 22.73 -12.97
N GLY A 399 -6.95 21.99 -12.08
CA GLY A 399 -6.91 22.25 -10.64
C GLY A 399 -6.22 23.57 -10.31
N MET A 400 -6.94 24.69 -10.45
CA MET A 400 -6.44 26.05 -10.26
C MET A 400 -5.95 26.27 -8.80
N GLY A 401 -4.66 26.04 -8.55
CA GLY A 401 -3.92 26.56 -7.40
C GLY A 401 -3.94 25.76 -6.09
N LYS A 402 -4.49 24.54 -6.03
CA LYS A 402 -4.52 23.74 -4.78
C LYS A 402 -4.11 22.27 -4.91
N ASN A 403 -3.67 21.81 -6.08
CA ASN A 403 -3.22 20.42 -6.23
C ASN A 403 -1.88 20.21 -5.53
N SER A 404 -1.94 19.46 -4.43
CA SER A 404 -0.80 19.12 -3.58
C SER A 404 0.12 18.07 -4.23
N TYR A 405 -0.41 17.34 -5.21
CA TYR A 405 0.24 16.24 -5.91
C TYR A 405 0.39 16.57 -7.38
N ARG A 406 1.62 16.58 -7.90
CA ARG A 406 1.91 16.88 -9.31
C ARG A 406 2.14 15.59 -10.07
N ILE A 407 1.47 15.43 -11.20
CA ILE A 407 1.64 14.26 -12.06
C ILE A 407 2.95 14.36 -12.84
N THR A 408 3.76 13.31 -12.77
CA THR A 408 5.08 13.21 -13.44
C THR A 408 5.11 12.07 -14.45
N VAL A 409 6.19 11.97 -15.22
CA VAL A 409 6.42 10.83 -16.14
C VAL A 409 6.52 9.50 -15.38
N ARG A 410 6.94 9.53 -14.10
CA ARG A 410 6.96 8.32 -13.26
C ARG A 410 5.57 7.69 -13.13
N GLN A 411 4.52 8.50 -13.08
CA GLN A 411 3.14 7.98 -13.03
C GLN A 411 2.73 7.27 -14.31
N LEU A 412 3.30 7.65 -15.47
CA LEU A 412 3.12 6.90 -16.71
C LEU A 412 3.83 5.53 -16.63
N GLU A 413 5.05 5.49 -16.07
CA GLU A 413 5.74 4.22 -15.82
C GLU A 413 4.96 3.34 -14.82
N SER A 414 4.41 3.94 -13.76
CA SER A 414 3.52 3.28 -12.80
C SER A 414 2.30 2.67 -13.51
N LEU A 415 1.65 3.42 -14.41
CA LEU A 415 0.50 2.95 -15.18
C LEU A 415 0.85 1.75 -16.06
N ILE A 416 2.04 1.77 -16.69
CA ILE A 416 2.54 0.64 -17.49
C ILE A 416 2.76 -0.59 -16.58
N ARG A 417 3.44 -0.43 -15.44
CA ARG A 417 3.69 -1.53 -14.48
C ARG A 417 2.39 -2.11 -13.93
N LEU A 418 1.41 -1.27 -13.60
CA LEU A 418 0.09 -1.70 -13.13
C LEU A 418 -0.65 -2.48 -14.22
N SER A 419 -0.61 -2.02 -15.47
CA SER A 419 -1.22 -2.72 -16.61
C SER A 419 -0.56 -4.08 -16.85
N GLU A 420 0.76 -4.17 -16.74
CA GLU A 420 1.52 -5.43 -16.80
C GLU A 420 1.14 -6.38 -15.65
N ALA A 421 1.00 -5.85 -14.42
CA ALA A 421 0.63 -6.64 -13.25
C ALA A 421 -0.82 -7.17 -13.33
N ILE A 422 -1.76 -6.39 -13.90
CA ILE A 422 -3.14 -6.84 -14.15
C ILE A 422 -3.14 -7.95 -15.21
N ALA A 423 -2.38 -7.79 -16.30
CA ALA A 423 -2.26 -8.83 -17.33
C ALA A 423 -1.68 -10.13 -16.74
N ARG A 424 -0.66 -10.04 -15.87
CA ARG A 424 -0.13 -11.18 -15.10
C ARG A 424 -1.18 -11.81 -14.19
N ALA A 425 -1.98 -11.00 -13.49
CA ALA A 425 -3.04 -11.50 -12.61
C ALA A 425 -4.09 -12.32 -13.36
N ASN A 426 -4.34 -11.98 -14.63
CA ASN A 426 -5.24 -12.72 -15.53
C ASN A 426 -4.54 -13.82 -16.35
N CYS A 427 -3.23 -14.03 -16.16
CA CYS A 427 -2.40 -14.97 -16.92
C CYS A 427 -2.45 -14.77 -18.44
N LEU A 428 -2.44 -13.51 -18.88
CA LEU A 428 -2.42 -13.13 -20.30
C LEU A 428 -1.05 -12.55 -20.69
N GLU A 429 -0.61 -12.88 -21.90
CA GLU A 429 0.66 -12.42 -22.46
C GLU A 429 0.55 -11.06 -23.16
N ASP A 430 -0.65 -10.67 -23.58
CA ASP A 430 -0.89 -9.40 -24.26
C ASP A 430 -1.72 -8.47 -23.38
N ILE A 431 -1.27 -7.21 -23.29
CA ILE A 431 -1.99 -6.16 -22.56
C ILE A 431 -3.10 -5.61 -23.45
N THR A 432 -4.35 -5.78 -23.02
CA THR A 432 -5.54 -5.20 -23.67
C THR A 432 -5.79 -3.76 -23.20
N PRO A 433 -6.51 -2.92 -23.98
CA PRO A 433 -6.88 -1.56 -23.55
C PRO A 433 -7.80 -1.54 -22.32
N GLU A 434 -8.52 -2.64 -22.06
CA GLU A 434 -9.35 -2.79 -20.86
C GLU A 434 -8.52 -2.79 -19.57
N PHE A 435 -7.36 -3.47 -19.58
CA PHE A 435 -6.44 -3.49 -18.43
C PHE A 435 -5.84 -2.10 -18.16
N VAL A 436 -5.58 -1.34 -19.22
CA VAL A 436 -5.12 0.06 -19.10
C VAL A 436 -6.20 0.92 -18.44
N THR A 437 -7.46 0.75 -18.85
CA THR A 437 -8.58 1.50 -18.28
C THR A 437 -8.81 1.13 -16.82
N GLU A 438 -8.70 -0.14 -16.45
CA GLU A 438 -8.79 -0.56 -15.04
C GLU A 438 -7.62 -0.03 -14.20
N ALA A 439 -6.38 -0.09 -14.71
CA ALA A 439 -5.21 0.48 -14.05
C ALA A 439 -5.37 1.99 -13.84
N TYR A 440 -5.88 2.70 -14.86
CA TYR A 440 -6.19 4.12 -14.79
C TYR A 440 -7.24 4.42 -13.71
N ASN A 441 -8.32 3.65 -13.66
CA ASN A 441 -9.36 3.81 -12.65
C ASN A 441 -8.82 3.57 -11.23
N LEU A 442 -7.95 2.57 -11.03
CA LEU A 442 -7.31 2.31 -9.74
C LEU A 442 -6.42 3.49 -9.30
N LEU A 443 -5.60 4.00 -10.23
CA LEU A 443 -4.71 5.13 -9.97
C LEU A 443 -5.51 6.42 -9.70
N ARG A 444 -6.57 6.67 -10.47
CA ARG A 444 -7.48 7.81 -10.29
C ARG A 444 -8.22 7.74 -8.95
N GLN A 445 -8.76 6.57 -8.57
CA GLN A 445 -9.40 6.38 -7.26
C GLN A 445 -8.43 6.62 -6.10
N SER A 446 -7.15 6.30 -6.28
CA SER A 446 -6.11 6.57 -5.29
C SER A 446 -5.86 8.08 -5.08
N ILE A 447 -6.03 8.91 -6.11
CA ILE A 447 -5.82 10.36 -6.09
C ILE A 447 -7.10 11.12 -5.68
N ILE A 448 -8.26 10.77 -6.25
CA ILE A 448 -9.51 11.55 -6.16
C ILE A 448 -10.21 11.44 -4.79
N TYR A 449 -9.99 10.38 -4.01
CA TYR A 449 -10.60 10.26 -2.68
C TYR A 449 -10.23 11.43 -1.74
N ILE A 450 -9.18 12.16 -2.10
CA ILE A 450 -8.67 13.35 -1.38
C ILE A 450 -9.36 14.65 -1.82
N GLU A 451 -9.93 14.71 -3.03
CA GLU A 451 -10.46 15.95 -3.65
C GLU A 451 -11.94 16.20 -3.40
N ARG A 452 -12.67 15.23 -2.84
CA ARG A 452 -14.08 15.42 -2.48
C ARG A 452 -14.20 16.29 -1.22
N ASP A 453 -14.05 17.60 -1.40
CA ASP A 453 -14.51 18.59 -0.44
C ASP A 453 -16.02 18.42 -0.23
N ASP A 454 -16.46 18.32 1.02
CA ASP A 454 -17.86 18.49 1.36
C ASP A 454 -18.27 19.93 0.98
N VAL A 455 -19.29 20.08 0.13
CA VAL A 455 -19.79 21.42 -0.25
C VAL A 455 -20.35 22.09 1.01
N GLY A 456 -19.58 23.04 1.55
CA GLY A 456 -20.06 23.93 2.59
C GLY A 456 -21.15 24.83 2.04
N LEU A 457 -22.39 24.61 2.47
CA LEU A 457 -23.44 25.63 2.34
C LEU A 457 -23.11 26.75 3.33
N ASP A 458 -22.42 27.79 2.86
CA ASP A 458 -22.21 29.01 3.64
C ASP A 458 -23.55 29.74 3.82
N ASP A 459 -24.01 29.83 5.08
CA ASP A 459 -25.17 30.61 5.48
C ASP A 459 -24.75 32.09 5.54
N ASP A 460 -24.87 32.81 4.42
CA ASP A 460 -24.58 34.24 4.33
C ASP A 460 -25.69 35.09 4.99
N THR A 461 -25.94 34.92 6.29
CA THR A 461 -26.56 35.99 7.08
C THR A 461 -25.51 37.03 7.44
N LYS A 462 -25.39 38.08 6.61
CA LYS A 462 -24.72 39.33 7.00
C LYS A 462 -25.47 39.94 8.19
N TYR A 463 -24.89 39.84 9.38
CA TYR A 463 -25.28 40.69 10.50
C TYR A 463 -24.80 42.13 10.21
N PRO A 464 -25.65 43.16 10.29
CA PRO A 464 -25.17 44.54 10.23
C PRO A 464 -24.33 44.82 11.46
N SER A 465 -23.07 45.18 11.23
CA SER A 465 -22.10 45.64 12.23
C SER A 465 -22.61 46.91 12.93
N GLY A 466 -22.95 46.77 14.22
CA GLY A 466 -23.30 47.86 15.13
C GLY A 466 -22.28 47.98 16.26
N THR A 467 -21.98 49.22 16.60
CA THR A 467 -20.86 49.78 17.37
C THR A 467 -20.83 49.40 18.86
N SER A 468 -19.63 49.43 19.45
CA SER A 468 -19.21 49.14 20.84
C SER A 468 -19.80 50.01 21.96
N THR A 469 -20.01 49.44 23.18
CA THR A 469 -19.52 49.92 24.52
C THR A 469 -19.96 49.02 25.72
N ASN A 470 -18.99 48.71 26.60
CA ASN A 470 -18.96 48.55 28.08
C ASN A 470 -19.90 47.60 28.89
N ASP A 471 -19.27 46.59 29.52
CA ASP A 471 -19.27 46.16 30.95
C ASP A 471 -20.55 45.83 31.79
N ILE A 472 -20.46 44.68 32.51
CA ILE A 472 -21.11 44.23 33.79
C ILE A 472 -22.26 43.17 33.73
N THR A 473 -21.88 41.92 34.08
CA THR A 473 -22.49 40.87 34.95
C THR A 473 -23.85 40.16 34.67
N MET A 474 -23.80 38.83 34.88
CA MET A 474 -24.83 37.77 35.11
C MET A 474 -25.29 36.93 33.90
N PRO A 475 -25.39 35.57 34.04
CA PRO A 475 -25.79 34.67 32.97
C PRO A 475 -27.31 34.49 32.96
N ASP A 476 -27.98 34.90 31.88
CA ASP A 476 -29.40 34.68 31.70
C ASP A 476 -29.68 33.60 30.64
N LEU A 477 -30.63 32.74 30.98
CA LEU A 477 -31.13 31.62 30.17
C LEU A 477 -32.00 32.15 29.04
N ASN A 478 -31.46 32.22 27.82
CA ASN A 478 -32.16 31.96 26.55
C ASN A 478 -31.24 32.34 25.38
N LEU A 479 -30.38 31.41 24.95
CA LEU A 479 -29.85 31.47 23.58
C LEU A 479 -30.88 30.81 22.63
N PRO A 480 -31.26 31.43 21.50
CA PRO A 480 -31.97 30.72 20.44
C PRO A 480 -31.09 29.56 19.93
N PRO A 481 -31.68 28.44 19.47
CA PRO A 481 -30.89 27.30 19.02
C PRO A 481 -29.98 27.74 17.87
N LYS A 482 -28.67 27.51 18.03
CA LYS A 482 -27.71 27.59 16.92
C LYS A 482 -28.24 26.68 15.82
N LYS A 483 -28.71 27.25 14.71
CA LYS A 483 -29.13 26.47 13.53
C LYS A 483 -27.95 25.61 13.09
N GLU A 484 -28.17 24.30 13.09
CA GLU A 484 -27.16 23.33 12.68
C GLU A 484 -26.80 23.56 11.21
N LYS A 485 -25.50 23.59 10.93
CA LYS A 485 -24.99 23.64 9.56
C LYS A 485 -25.37 22.33 8.88
N THR A 486 -26.38 22.35 8.01
CA THR A 486 -26.76 21.18 7.21
C THR A 486 -25.64 20.89 6.21
N LYS A 487 -24.78 19.92 6.52
CA LYS A 487 -23.77 19.38 5.60
C LYS A 487 -24.44 18.41 4.62
N ILE A 488 -24.19 18.57 3.33
CA ILE A 488 -24.72 17.70 2.27
C ILE A 488 -23.54 16.90 1.70
N THR A 489 -23.76 15.61 1.44
CA THR A 489 -22.78 14.77 0.73
C THR A 489 -22.68 15.20 -0.74
N TYR A 490 -21.46 15.30 -1.27
CA TYR A 490 -21.20 15.74 -2.65
C TYR A 490 -21.98 14.91 -3.68
N ASP A 491 -22.05 13.59 -3.51
CA ASP A 491 -22.77 12.70 -4.41
C ASP A 491 -24.29 12.98 -4.44
N LYS A 492 -24.87 13.35 -3.29
CA LYS A 492 -26.28 13.76 -3.22
C LYS A 492 -26.50 15.12 -3.87
N TYR A 493 -25.58 16.06 -3.68
CA TYR A 493 -25.60 17.37 -4.36
C TYR A 493 -25.52 17.22 -5.88
N VAL A 494 -24.62 16.38 -6.40
CA VAL A 494 -24.48 16.10 -7.84
C VAL A 494 -25.70 15.37 -8.40
N SER A 495 -26.28 14.42 -7.65
CA SER A 495 -27.52 13.77 -8.08
C SER A 495 -28.67 14.77 -8.22
N ILE A 496 -28.82 15.69 -7.25
CA ILE A 496 -29.81 16.77 -7.32
C ILE A 496 -29.54 17.67 -8.51
N LEU A 497 -28.28 18.09 -8.70
CA LEU A 497 -27.84 18.92 -9.81
C LEU A 497 -28.17 18.28 -11.17
N ASN A 498 -27.85 17.00 -11.35
CA ASN A 498 -28.12 16.27 -12.60
C ASN A 498 -29.62 16.16 -12.89
N MET A 499 -30.44 15.90 -11.86
CA MET A 499 -31.90 15.83 -12.02
C MET A 499 -32.50 17.19 -12.38
N VAL A 500 -32.05 18.26 -11.70
CA VAL A 500 -32.50 19.64 -11.95
C VAL A 500 -32.09 20.11 -13.35
N ILE A 501 -30.84 19.88 -13.76
CA ILE A 501 -30.37 20.26 -15.11
C ILE A 501 -31.10 19.47 -16.19
N LYS A 502 -31.35 18.17 -15.99
CA LYS A 502 -32.11 17.35 -16.95
C LYS A 502 -33.51 17.91 -17.15
N ARG A 503 -34.18 18.31 -16.07
CA ARG A 503 -35.51 18.91 -16.14
C ARG A 503 -35.50 20.26 -16.87
N LEU A 504 -34.55 21.12 -16.54
CA LEU A 504 -34.39 22.41 -17.21
C LEU A 504 -34.10 22.25 -18.72
N LYS A 505 -33.31 21.26 -19.11
CA LYS A 505 -33.01 20.95 -20.52
C LYS A 505 -34.23 20.43 -21.29
N GLU A 506 -35.07 19.60 -20.65
CA GLU A 506 -36.32 19.11 -21.26
C GLU A 506 -37.34 20.23 -21.50
N GLU A 507 -37.31 21.29 -20.69
CA GLU A 507 -38.19 22.45 -20.85
C GLU A 507 -37.63 23.50 -21.81
N GLU A 508 -36.30 23.65 -21.89
CA GLU A 508 -35.65 24.47 -22.92
C GLU A 508 -35.93 23.93 -24.34
N LEU A 509 -35.95 22.60 -24.50
CA LEU A 509 -36.36 21.93 -25.75
C LEU A 509 -37.83 22.17 -26.14
N LYS A 510 -38.67 22.63 -25.21
CA LYS A 510 -40.10 22.89 -25.41
C LYS A 510 -40.42 24.37 -25.68
N ASP A 511 -39.40 25.24 -25.80
CA ASP A 511 -39.55 26.69 -26.05
C ASP A 511 -40.44 27.41 -25.00
N THR A 512 -40.45 26.91 -23.76
CA THR A 512 -41.15 27.54 -22.62
C THR A 512 -40.23 28.49 -21.86
N GLU A 513 -40.73 29.68 -21.48
CA GLU A 513 -40.02 30.71 -20.71
C GLU A 513 -39.79 30.26 -19.24
N GLY A 514 -38.83 29.35 -19.04
CA GLY A 514 -38.30 28.95 -17.74
C GLY A 514 -39.26 28.21 -16.80
N VAL A 515 -38.71 27.76 -15.67
CA VAL A 515 -39.41 26.91 -14.69
C VAL A 515 -39.55 27.64 -13.37
N GLU A 516 -40.73 27.61 -12.75
CA GLU A 516 -40.95 28.20 -11.43
C GLU A 516 -40.19 27.43 -10.33
N GLU A 517 -39.69 28.15 -9.31
CA GLU A 517 -39.01 27.54 -8.15
C GLU A 517 -39.87 26.46 -7.46
N GLU A 518 -41.17 26.72 -7.30
CA GLU A 518 -42.09 25.81 -6.61
C GLU A 518 -42.36 24.54 -7.44
N ASP A 519 -42.57 24.69 -8.75
CA ASP A 519 -42.77 23.57 -9.67
C ASP A 519 -41.54 22.66 -9.76
N LEU A 520 -40.33 23.26 -9.77
CA LEU A 520 -39.08 22.51 -9.81
C LEU A 520 -38.84 21.72 -8.51
N ILE A 521 -39.16 22.32 -7.36
CA ILE A 521 -39.09 21.64 -6.05
C ILE A 521 -40.12 20.52 -5.99
N GLN A 522 -41.35 20.77 -6.43
CA GLN A 522 -42.41 19.75 -6.45
C GLN A 522 -42.04 18.57 -7.35
N TRP A 523 -41.56 18.83 -8.57
CA TRP A 523 -41.11 17.78 -9.48
C TRP A 523 -39.97 16.94 -8.88
N TYR A 524 -39.01 17.58 -8.21
CA TYR A 524 -37.93 16.86 -7.53
C TYR A 524 -38.46 15.97 -6.40
N LEU A 525 -39.42 16.47 -5.60
CA LEU A 525 -40.07 15.71 -4.54
C LEU A 525 -40.87 14.52 -5.08
N GLU A 526 -41.56 14.67 -6.21
CA GLU A 526 -42.28 13.58 -6.89
C GLU A 526 -41.32 12.48 -7.38
N GLN A 527 -40.16 12.83 -7.92
CA GLN A 527 -39.15 11.83 -8.32
C GLN A 527 -38.55 11.07 -7.13
N LYS A 528 -38.53 11.68 -5.95
CA LYS A 528 -37.99 11.12 -4.71
C LYS A 528 -39.07 10.53 -3.79
N GLU A 529 -40.33 10.48 -4.22
CA GLU A 529 -41.47 9.98 -3.43
C GLU A 529 -41.22 8.55 -2.90
N ASN A 530 -40.54 7.70 -3.67
CA ASN A 530 -40.21 6.33 -3.27
C ASN A 530 -39.18 6.22 -2.13
N GLU A 531 -38.39 7.27 -1.87
CA GLU A 531 -37.37 7.29 -0.82
C GLU A 531 -37.86 7.96 0.49
N ILE A 532 -38.93 8.75 0.43
CA ILE A 532 -39.40 9.56 1.56
C ILE A 532 -40.55 8.83 2.27
N LEU A 533 -40.25 8.14 3.37
CA LEU A 533 -41.27 7.42 4.17
C LEU A 533 -41.89 8.26 5.30
N THR A 534 -41.32 9.42 5.65
CA THR A 534 -41.73 10.23 6.80
C THR A 534 -41.97 11.71 6.45
N GLU A 535 -42.99 12.32 7.08
CA GLU A 535 -43.38 13.72 6.87
C GLU A 535 -42.25 14.70 7.26
N ASP A 536 -41.53 14.43 8.35
CA ASP A 536 -40.36 15.22 8.77
C ASP A 536 -39.22 15.18 7.73
N ALA A 537 -39.03 14.06 7.05
CA ALA A 537 -38.02 13.93 5.99
C ALA A 537 -38.40 14.73 4.75
N LEU A 538 -39.69 14.82 4.43
CA LEU A 538 -40.21 15.64 3.32
C LEU A 538 -39.93 17.13 3.57
N VAL A 539 -40.18 17.62 4.78
CA VAL A 539 -39.90 19.03 5.16
C VAL A 539 -38.39 19.32 5.12
N ALA A 540 -37.56 18.37 5.56
CA ALA A 540 -36.11 18.50 5.51
C ALA A 540 -35.57 18.53 4.07
N GLU A 541 -36.05 17.64 3.20
CA GLU A 541 -35.69 17.59 1.77
C GLU A 541 -36.11 18.87 1.05
N ASN A 542 -37.31 19.39 1.30
CA ASN A 542 -37.78 20.64 0.70
C ASN A 542 -36.84 21.82 1.07
N SER A 543 -36.48 21.95 2.34
CA SER A 543 -35.51 22.95 2.82
C SER A 543 -34.12 22.76 2.19
N LEU A 544 -33.72 21.50 1.96
CA LEU A 544 -32.43 21.14 1.37
C LEU A 544 -32.37 21.52 -0.11
N VAL A 545 -33.38 21.16 -0.90
CA VAL A 545 -33.47 21.51 -2.33
C VAL A 545 -33.47 23.02 -2.50
N LYS A 546 -34.21 23.76 -1.67
CA LYS A 546 -34.23 25.23 -1.69
C LYS A 546 -32.85 25.84 -1.42
N LYS A 547 -32.04 25.25 -0.54
CA LYS A 547 -30.65 25.67 -0.30
C LYS A 547 -29.73 25.33 -1.48
N VAL A 548 -29.93 24.16 -2.10
CA VAL A 548 -29.18 23.73 -3.28
C VAL A 548 -29.46 24.65 -4.47
N LEU A 549 -30.71 25.00 -4.75
CA LEU A 549 -31.08 25.93 -5.82
C LEU A 549 -30.41 27.30 -5.63
N LYS A 550 -30.45 27.88 -4.43
CA LYS A 550 -29.74 29.13 -4.11
C LYS A 550 -28.22 29.04 -4.34
N LYS A 551 -27.63 27.88 -4.05
CA LYS A 551 -26.21 27.63 -4.29
C LYS A 551 -25.90 27.50 -5.79
N LEU A 552 -26.77 26.86 -6.57
CA LEU A 552 -26.64 26.75 -8.03
C LEU A 552 -26.70 28.13 -8.73
N VAL A 553 -27.50 29.06 -8.20
CA VAL A 553 -27.50 30.46 -8.66
C VAL A 553 -26.19 31.16 -8.33
N LYS A 554 -25.65 30.95 -7.11
CA LYS A 554 -24.36 31.52 -6.67
C LYS A 554 -23.18 30.98 -7.47
N ASP A 555 -23.25 29.73 -7.90
CA ASP A 555 -22.21 29.06 -8.68
C ASP A 555 -22.42 29.22 -10.21
N HIS A 556 -23.36 30.07 -10.64
CA HIS A 556 -23.64 30.45 -12.04
C HIS A 556 -24.09 29.31 -12.97
N TYR A 557 -24.66 28.22 -12.44
CA TYR A 557 -25.26 27.16 -13.26
C TYR A 557 -26.66 27.54 -13.78
N ILE A 558 -27.40 28.33 -13.01
CA ILE A 558 -28.78 28.72 -13.28
C ILE A 558 -28.92 30.23 -13.05
N MET A 559 -29.67 30.91 -13.92
CA MET A 559 -30.03 32.32 -13.82
C MET A 559 -31.43 32.49 -13.23
N GLU A 560 -31.59 33.43 -12.29
CA GLU A 560 -32.91 33.87 -11.80
C GLU A 560 -33.44 35.00 -12.71
N LEU A 561 -34.60 34.78 -13.33
CA LEU A 561 -35.40 35.83 -13.95
C LEU A 561 -36.53 36.22 -12.98
N TYR A 562 -36.74 37.53 -12.84
CA TYR A 562 -37.87 38.11 -12.12
C TYR A 562 -38.88 38.61 -13.14
N ASP A 563 -40.14 38.21 -13.01
CA ASP A 563 -41.22 38.77 -13.82
C ASP A 563 -41.53 40.17 -13.29
N GLU A 564 -41.15 41.22 -14.04
CA GLU A 564 -41.38 42.63 -13.68
C GLU A 564 -42.81 43.10 -14.00
N THR A 565 -43.80 42.24 -13.80
CA THR A 565 -45.22 42.64 -13.89
C THR A 565 -45.90 42.49 -12.53
N ILE A 566 -45.73 43.50 -11.66
CA ILE A 566 -46.71 44.05 -10.70
C ILE A 566 -46.02 45.19 -9.93
N GLU A 567 -46.32 46.44 -10.31
CA GLU A 567 -46.22 47.59 -9.41
C GLU A 567 -47.36 47.47 -8.39
N ASN A 568 -47.08 47.03 -7.15
CA ASN A 568 -47.78 47.46 -5.94
C ASN A 568 -47.08 46.93 -4.67
N GLU A 569 -46.86 47.83 -3.72
CA GLU A 569 -45.91 47.75 -2.60
C GLU A 569 -46.25 46.82 -1.42
N GLN A 570 -47.15 45.83 -1.54
CA GLN A 570 -47.50 44.97 -0.40
C GLN A 570 -47.81 43.52 -0.80
N GLU A 571 -46.76 42.75 -1.12
CA GLU A 571 -46.56 41.32 -0.83
C GLU A 571 -45.33 40.83 -1.61
N LYS A 572 -44.20 40.58 -0.92
CA LYS A 572 -42.99 40.04 -1.55
C LYS A 572 -43.08 38.51 -1.65
N THR A 573 -43.81 38.02 -2.64
CA THR A 573 -43.53 36.73 -3.28
C THR A 573 -43.20 37.00 -4.74
N ALA A 574 -42.02 37.60 -4.96
CA ALA A 574 -41.47 37.74 -6.30
C ALA A 574 -41.34 36.33 -6.89
N LYS A 575 -42.13 36.04 -7.93
CA LYS A 575 -42.08 34.75 -8.64
C LYS A 575 -40.69 34.62 -9.27
N LYS A 576 -39.97 33.58 -8.87
CA LYS A 576 -38.63 33.28 -9.35
C LYS A 576 -38.71 32.23 -10.44
N VAL A 577 -38.25 32.59 -11.62
CA VAL A 577 -38.15 31.67 -12.76
C VAL A 577 -36.68 31.34 -12.98
N TYR A 578 -36.37 30.05 -13.11
CA TYR A 578 -35.02 29.54 -13.32
C TYR A 578 -34.79 29.19 -14.80
N VAL A 579 -33.69 29.69 -15.37
CA VAL A 579 -33.24 29.37 -16.74
C VAL A 579 -31.77 28.95 -16.71
N ILE A 580 -31.36 28.02 -17.57
CA ILE A 580 -29.96 27.57 -17.68
C ILE A 580 -29.08 28.75 -18.10
N HIS A 581 -27.92 28.90 -17.43
CA HIS A 581 -26.98 29.95 -17.79
C HIS A 581 -26.21 29.59 -19.09
N PRO A 582 -26.13 30.47 -20.10
CA PRO A 582 -25.52 30.17 -21.41
C PRO A 582 -24.00 29.94 -21.38
N ASN A 583 -23.36 30.13 -20.22
CA ASN A 583 -21.91 29.96 -20.01
C ASN A 583 -21.57 28.77 -19.09
N ALA A 584 -22.54 27.91 -18.73
CA ALA A 584 -22.22 26.65 -18.08
C ALA A 584 -21.50 25.76 -19.10
N GLU A 585 -20.25 25.36 -18.83
CA GLU A 585 -19.51 24.45 -19.72
C GLU A 585 -20.22 23.10 -19.82
N ILE A 586 -20.87 22.87 -20.96
CA ILE A 586 -21.76 21.74 -21.24
C ILE A 586 -21.00 20.39 -21.27
N ASP A 587 -19.69 20.38 -21.50
CA ASP A 587 -18.88 19.16 -21.60
C ASP A 587 -18.58 18.49 -20.24
N PHE A 588 -18.60 19.24 -19.13
CA PHE A 588 -18.29 18.66 -17.81
C PHE A 588 -19.42 17.75 -17.30
N LEU A 589 -20.66 17.99 -17.74
CA LEU A 589 -21.88 17.35 -17.23
C LEU A 589 -22.22 16.02 -17.93
N ASP A 590 -21.93 15.87 -19.22
CA ASP A 590 -22.12 14.59 -19.93
C ASP A 590 -21.10 13.53 -19.47
N SER A 591 -19.92 13.95 -19.00
CA SER A 591 -18.90 13.04 -18.46
C SER A 591 -19.32 12.34 -17.16
N LEU A 592 -20.21 12.95 -16.36
CA LEU A 592 -20.76 12.37 -15.14
C LEU A 592 -21.88 11.36 -15.44
N SER A 593 -22.63 11.54 -16.53
CA SER A 593 -23.74 10.64 -16.93
C SER A 593 -23.26 9.23 -17.33
N THR A 594 -22.04 9.12 -17.84
CA THR A 594 -21.45 7.83 -18.26
C THR A 594 -20.80 7.06 -17.11
N SER A 595 -20.78 7.62 -15.90
CA SER A 595 -20.14 7.01 -14.72
C SER A 595 -21.09 6.26 -13.78
N THR A 596 -22.40 6.27 -14.06
CA THR A 596 -23.44 5.62 -13.24
C THR A 596 -24.31 4.60 -13.99
N THR A 597 -23.75 3.99 -15.02
CA THR A 597 -24.16 2.67 -15.55
C THR A 597 -22.92 1.82 -15.70
#